data_AF-A0A6J0GM23-F1
#
_entry.id   AF-A0A6J0GM23-F1
#
_cell.length_a   1.000
_cell.length_b   1.000
_cell.length_c   1.000
_cell.angle_alpha   90.00
_cell.angle_beta   90.00
_cell.angle_gamma   90.00
#
_symmetry.space_group_name_H-M   'P 1'
#
loop_
_entity.id
_entity.type
_entity.pdbx_description
1 polymer ?
#
loop_
_entity_poly.entity_id
_entity_poly.type
_entity_poly.pdbx_seq_one_letter_code
_entity_poly.pdbx_strand_id
1 'polypeptide(L)'
;MIVKKASKTSLRFNESSNMKLGVNNQKDIKTFQILGAILMLGVVVAMTVYFLRVDSTIDPNGEETVVSIYKELEEEEGLYGDLPRTTIAEEATIRSNDSCSFDLVENVPYDLPFEINSTAAKPLYQAWMRLLDLAQEKIHVASYYWSLTGKDISVNDSSSKQGEDILKRFERLLAENVSVYVAASVPTLATKSTDLELLEEKGAHVKKIDFGHLTGGVLHSKFWIVDMKHIYIGSANMDWRSLSQVKEFGAVIYNCSCLAKDLWKTFSTYWDLGYANATVPFPWPLNYSTHINNRRPLEVEFNGILTKAYFSASPPAFCPKGRTHDLYSIISIISQARKFVYVSVMEYFPTSRFAHPRRYWPAIDNALRRAAFNHRVQVRLLASCWTHSDPAMLNYLRSLRALNNPHAHIRVDVKLFIVPVLNHTNIPYGRVNHNKYMVTDKVAYIGTSNWSEDYFTNTAGVGLIIKQNWTNLQRRQLPIQEQVKNLFERDWNSKYAVNLEDVQGQKDCNWQGRL
;
A
#
# COMPACT_ATOMS: atom_id res chain seq x y z
N MET A 1 -11.97 -54.93 -2.30
CA MET A 1 -12.76 -56.17 -2.35
C MET A 1 -13.11 -56.55 -0.91
N ILE A 2 -14.40 -56.48 -0.53
CA ILE A 2 -15.06 -57.24 0.57
C ILE A 2 -14.58 -56.89 2.02
N VAL A 3 -15.38 -56.51 3.04
CA VAL A 3 -16.84 -56.35 3.28
C VAL A 3 -17.06 -55.84 4.74
N LYS A 4 -18.09 -54.98 4.95
CA LYS A 4 -19.03 -54.86 6.11
C LYS A 4 -18.49 -54.60 7.55
N LYS A 5 -19.20 -53.95 8.48
CA LYS A 5 -20.51 -53.26 8.54
C LYS A 5 -20.53 -52.46 9.85
N ALA A 6 -21.23 -51.34 9.82
CA ALA A 6 -21.67 -50.58 10.97
C ALA A 6 -22.94 -51.17 11.64
N SER A 7 -23.22 -50.62 12.83
CA SER A 7 -24.54 -50.34 13.42
C SER A 7 -25.08 -51.32 14.46
N LYS A 8 -25.29 -50.82 15.69
CA LYS A 8 -26.65 -50.45 16.14
C LYS A 8 -26.66 -49.63 17.43
N THR A 9 -27.38 -48.52 17.36
CA THR A 9 -27.80 -47.65 18.46
C THR A 9 -29.18 -48.08 18.97
N SER A 10 -29.44 -47.99 20.28
CA SER A 10 -30.77 -47.98 20.91
C SER A 10 -30.62 -47.40 22.33
N LEU A 11 -30.91 -46.12 22.57
CA LEU A 11 -32.17 -45.50 23.03
C LEU A 11 -32.68 -45.90 24.44
N ARG A 12 -32.70 -44.86 25.30
CA ARG A 12 -33.62 -44.49 26.41
C ARG A 12 -33.40 -45.04 27.83
N PHE A 13 -33.08 -44.07 28.73
CA PHE A 13 -33.73 -43.72 30.02
C PHE A 13 -34.66 -44.79 30.62
N ASN A 14 -34.52 -45.21 31.88
CA ASN A 14 -34.86 -44.42 33.08
C ASN A 14 -34.61 -45.30 34.33
N GLU A 15 -34.35 -44.66 35.47
CA GLU A 15 -34.80 -45.00 36.84
C GLU A 15 -33.75 -44.82 37.94
N SER A 16 -34.23 -44.09 38.95
CA SER A 16 -33.60 -43.59 40.15
C SER A 16 -33.31 -44.68 41.19
N SER A 17 -32.18 -44.57 41.88
CA SER A 17 -32.06 -45.06 43.25
C SER A 17 -31.35 -44.03 44.13
N ASN A 18 -32.12 -43.52 45.11
CA ASN A 18 -31.66 -42.63 46.17
C ASN A 18 -30.79 -43.40 47.17
N MET A 19 -29.54 -43.00 47.35
CA MET A 19 -28.72 -43.41 48.49
C MET A 19 -28.51 -42.23 49.43
N LYS A 20 -29.11 -42.31 50.62
CA LYS A 20 -28.94 -41.35 51.73
C LYS A 20 -27.49 -41.40 52.23
N LEU A 21 -26.79 -40.27 52.23
CA LEU A 21 -25.49 -40.11 52.87
C LEU A 21 -25.64 -39.47 54.25
N GLY A 22 -24.93 -40.05 55.21
CA GLY A 22 -24.98 -39.74 56.64
C GLY A 22 -24.27 -38.45 57.04
N VAL A 23 -24.64 -38.01 58.24
CA VAL A 23 -24.18 -36.81 58.94
C VAL A 23 -22.70 -36.94 59.30
N ASN A 24 -21.80 -36.46 58.43
CA ASN A 24 -20.46 -36.02 58.84
C ASN A 24 -19.74 -35.02 57.90
N ASN A 25 -20.41 -34.47 56.88
CA ASN A 25 -19.78 -33.60 55.86
C ASN A 25 -19.94 -32.08 56.08
N GLN A 26 -20.35 -31.64 57.28
CA GLN A 26 -20.71 -30.22 57.48
C GLN A 26 -19.52 -29.33 57.91
N LYS A 27 -18.35 -29.89 58.23
CA LYS A 27 -17.11 -29.12 58.47
C LYS A 27 -16.31 -28.87 57.20
N ASP A 28 -16.30 -29.81 56.25
CA ASP A 28 -15.52 -29.67 55.01
C ASP A 28 -16.15 -28.70 54.00
N ILE A 29 -17.48 -28.54 54.03
CA ILE A 29 -18.19 -27.59 53.15
C ILE A 29 -17.87 -26.13 53.54
N LYS A 30 -17.72 -25.83 54.84
CA LYS A 30 -17.35 -24.46 55.29
C LYS A 30 -15.90 -24.12 54.94
N THR A 31 -14.99 -25.08 55.04
CA THR A 31 -13.59 -24.89 54.64
C THR A 31 -13.44 -24.70 53.13
N PHE A 32 -14.21 -25.43 52.32
CA PHE A 32 -14.23 -25.25 50.86
C PHE A 32 -14.85 -23.93 50.41
N GLN A 33 -15.89 -23.43 51.10
CA GLN A 33 -16.49 -22.13 50.79
C GLN A 33 -15.55 -20.96 51.14
N ILE A 34 -14.76 -21.07 52.21
CA ILE A 34 -13.78 -20.06 52.60
C ILE A 34 -12.57 -20.07 51.65
N LEU A 35 -12.05 -21.26 51.26
CA LEU A 35 -10.99 -21.35 50.25
C LEU A 35 -11.47 -20.85 48.88
N GLY A 36 -12.70 -21.15 48.49
CA GLY A 36 -13.31 -20.66 47.24
C GLY A 36 -13.45 -19.14 47.23
N ALA A 37 -13.84 -18.52 48.36
CA ALA A 37 -13.94 -17.07 48.47
C ALA A 37 -12.57 -16.38 48.41
N ILE A 38 -11.52 -16.96 49.03
CA ILE A 38 -10.15 -16.42 48.98
C ILE A 38 -9.56 -16.55 47.56
N LEU A 39 -9.82 -17.66 46.86
CA LEU A 39 -9.40 -17.86 45.48
C LEU A 39 -10.09 -16.88 44.53
N MET A 40 -11.39 -16.64 44.72
CA MET A 40 -12.16 -15.67 43.92
C MET A 40 -11.71 -14.23 44.18
N LEU A 41 -11.38 -13.87 45.44
CA LEU A 41 -10.81 -12.55 45.74
C LEU A 41 -9.42 -12.37 45.11
N GLY A 42 -8.59 -13.42 45.12
CA GLY A 42 -7.29 -13.45 44.45
C GLY A 42 -7.38 -13.28 42.94
N VAL A 43 -8.38 -13.90 42.30
CA VAL A 43 -8.64 -13.75 40.85
C VAL A 43 -9.19 -12.36 40.52
N VAL A 44 -10.06 -11.79 41.36
CA VAL A 44 -10.57 -10.42 41.16
C VAL A 44 -9.46 -9.39 41.33
N VAL A 45 -8.57 -9.55 42.31
CA VAL A 45 -7.40 -8.67 42.50
C VAL A 45 -6.38 -8.84 41.36
N ALA A 46 -6.11 -10.07 40.91
CA ALA A 46 -5.25 -10.32 39.76
C ALA A 46 -5.84 -9.74 38.46
N MET A 47 -7.16 -9.82 38.28
CA MET A 47 -7.87 -9.20 37.16
C MET A 47 -7.81 -7.67 37.25
N THR A 48 -8.01 -7.07 38.43
CA THR A 48 -7.89 -5.61 38.58
C THR A 48 -6.46 -5.11 38.38
N VAL A 49 -5.45 -5.85 38.86
CA VAL A 49 -4.04 -5.54 38.57
C VAL A 49 -3.71 -5.77 37.09
N TYR A 50 -4.32 -6.75 36.43
CA TYR A 50 -4.21 -6.97 35.00
C TYR A 50 -4.86 -5.83 34.20
N PHE A 51 -6.08 -5.41 34.56
CA PHE A 51 -6.75 -4.27 33.93
C PHE A 51 -6.03 -2.94 34.19
N LEU A 52 -5.45 -2.73 35.37
CA LEU A 52 -4.63 -1.55 35.68
C LEU A 52 -3.23 -1.60 35.02
N ARG A 53 -2.72 -2.76 34.61
CA ARG A 53 -1.49 -2.91 33.80
C ARG A 53 -1.75 -2.86 32.29
N VAL A 54 -2.96 -3.19 31.85
CA VAL A 54 -3.36 -3.16 30.43
C VAL A 54 -3.66 -1.74 29.96
N ASP A 55 -3.83 -0.78 30.88
CA ASP A 55 -4.03 0.64 30.56
C ASP A 55 -2.75 1.39 30.13
N SER A 56 -1.66 0.69 29.78
CA SER A 56 -0.40 1.34 29.36
C SER A 56 0.30 0.73 28.14
N THR A 57 -0.41 -0.01 27.27
CA THR A 57 0.14 -0.44 25.96
C THR A 57 -0.82 -0.26 24.78
N ILE A 58 -1.70 0.73 24.86
CA ILE A 58 -2.38 1.27 23.68
C ILE A 58 -1.63 2.56 23.35
N ASP A 59 -1.00 2.61 22.18
CA ASP A 59 -0.43 3.86 21.65
C ASP A 59 -1.59 4.84 21.39
N PRO A 60 -1.80 5.87 22.24
CA PRO A 60 -2.92 6.79 22.10
C PRO A 60 -2.81 7.58 20.78
N ASN A 61 -1.58 7.73 20.27
CA ASN A 61 -1.31 8.50 19.05
C ASN A 61 -1.96 7.86 17.83
N GLY A 62 -2.08 6.52 17.77
CA GLY A 62 -2.68 5.83 16.63
C GLY A 62 -4.18 6.10 16.47
N GLU A 63 -4.91 6.16 17.58
CA GLU A 63 -6.36 6.43 17.58
C GLU A 63 -6.63 7.94 17.48
N GLU A 64 -5.86 8.77 18.18
CA GLU A 64 -5.97 10.23 18.14
C GLU A 64 -5.63 10.81 16.76
N THR A 65 -4.69 10.18 16.02
CA THR A 65 -4.34 10.55 14.63
C THR A 65 -5.40 10.11 13.62
N VAL A 66 -6.01 8.94 13.81
CA VAL A 66 -7.13 8.52 12.95
C VAL A 66 -8.33 9.42 13.18
N VAL A 67 -8.62 9.77 14.44
CA VAL A 67 -9.63 10.77 14.81
C VAL A 67 -9.28 12.15 14.24
N SER A 68 -8.01 12.57 14.21
CA SER A 68 -7.63 13.85 13.61
C SER A 68 -7.81 13.87 12.08
N ILE A 69 -7.53 12.77 11.38
CA ILE A 69 -7.83 12.63 9.95
C ILE A 69 -9.34 12.65 9.71
N TYR A 70 -10.14 11.93 10.52
CA TYR A 70 -11.59 11.98 10.42
C TYR A 70 -12.14 13.37 10.74
N LYS A 71 -11.54 14.08 11.69
CA LYS A 71 -11.92 15.46 12.03
C LYS A 71 -11.53 16.44 10.93
N GLU A 72 -10.37 16.30 10.29
CA GLU A 72 -10.00 17.05 9.09
C GLU A 72 -10.97 16.78 7.93
N LEU A 73 -11.44 15.53 7.78
CA LEU A 73 -12.46 15.15 6.81
C LEU A 73 -13.83 15.75 7.15
N GLU A 74 -14.25 15.72 8.42
CA GLU A 74 -15.52 16.28 8.90
C GLU A 74 -15.54 17.82 8.84
N GLU A 75 -14.44 18.48 9.20
CA GLU A 75 -14.30 19.94 9.10
C GLU A 75 -14.33 20.41 7.64
N GLU A 76 -13.77 19.64 6.69
CA GLU A 76 -13.91 19.94 5.25
C GLU A 76 -15.29 19.60 4.68
N GLU A 77 -15.97 18.54 5.16
CA GLU A 77 -17.35 18.24 4.77
C GLU A 77 -18.36 19.26 5.31
N GLY A 78 -18.15 19.79 6.52
CA GLY A 78 -18.96 20.85 7.12
C GLY A 78 -18.82 22.22 6.43
N LEU A 79 -17.69 22.47 5.77
CA LEU A 79 -17.42 23.75 5.10
C LEU A 79 -18.15 23.93 3.75
N TYR A 80 -18.70 22.85 3.19
CA TYR A 80 -19.49 22.90 1.95
C TYR A 80 -21.01 22.97 2.20
N GLY A 81 -21.44 23.01 3.46
CA GLY A 81 -22.85 22.93 3.86
C GLY A 81 -23.65 24.22 3.69
N ASP A 82 -23.14 25.38 4.10
CA ASP A 82 -23.85 26.67 3.98
C ASP A 82 -22.92 27.81 4.42
N LEU A 83 -22.38 28.62 3.49
CA LEU A 83 -21.83 29.95 3.80
C LEU A 83 -21.86 30.86 2.55
N PRO A 84 -22.18 32.16 2.68
CA PRO A 84 -22.18 33.11 1.57
C PRO A 84 -20.77 33.29 1.03
N ARG A 85 -20.68 33.48 -0.29
CA ARG A 85 -19.44 33.63 -1.07
C ARG A 85 -18.64 34.87 -0.64
N THR A 86 -17.86 34.76 0.43
CA THR A 86 -16.79 35.71 0.75
C THR A 86 -15.63 35.49 -0.22
N THR A 87 -15.15 36.58 -0.81
CA THR A 87 -13.99 36.61 -1.70
C THR A 87 -12.75 36.14 -0.96
N ILE A 88 -12.41 34.86 -1.13
CA ILE A 88 -11.12 34.29 -0.73
C ILE A 88 -10.07 34.97 -1.62
N ALA A 89 -9.16 35.73 -1.01
CA ALA A 89 -7.97 36.22 -1.69
C ALA A 89 -7.24 35.03 -2.32
N GLU A 90 -6.98 35.07 -3.64
CA GLU A 90 -6.24 34.03 -4.34
C GLU A 90 -4.87 33.85 -3.67
N GLU A 91 -4.73 32.82 -2.84
CA GLU A 91 -3.43 32.41 -2.30
C GLU A 91 -2.50 32.08 -3.48
N ALA A 92 -1.35 32.75 -3.53
CA ALA A 92 -0.41 32.67 -4.65
C ALA A 92 -0.10 31.22 -5.04
N THR A 93 -0.37 30.82 -6.27
CA THR A 93 -0.01 29.49 -6.82
C THR A 93 1.50 29.23 -6.72
N ILE A 94 1.93 28.04 -6.29
CA ILE A 94 3.35 27.65 -6.36
C ILE A 94 3.60 27.15 -7.78
N ARG A 95 4.39 27.91 -8.55
CA ARG A 95 4.73 27.58 -9.92
C ARG A 95 6.22 27.27 -10.05
N SER A 96 6.55 26.19 -10.74
CA SER A 96 7.91 25.89 -11.19
C SER A 96 8.09 26.30 -12.64
N ASN A 97 9.29 26.77 -12.98
CA ASN A 97 9.72 27.02 -14.35
C ASN A 97 10.40 25.79 -14.98
N ASP A 98 10.43 24.66 -14.27
CA ASP A 98 10.96 23.40 -14.80
C ASP A 98 10.09 22.92 -15.98
N SER A 99 10.75 22.51 -17.06
CA SER A 99 10.12 21.79 -18.16
C SER A 99 10.38 20.29 -17.98
N CYS A 100 9.52 19.62 -17.22
CA CYS A 100 9.71 18.22 -16.87
C CYS A 100 9.23 17.28 -18.00
N SER A 101 9.90 16.14 -18.15
CA SER A 101 9.40 15.03 -18.96
C SER A 101 8.83 13.94 -18.07
N PHE A 102 7.72 13.34 -18.47
CA PHE A 102 7.01 12.34 -17.68
C PHE A 102 6.77 11.07 -18.50
N ASP A 103 7.12 9.92 -17.93
CA ASP A 103 6.87 8.61 -18.49
C ASP A 103 6.13 7.73 -17.46
N LEU A 104 5.04 7.09 -17.90
CA LEU A 104 4.51 5.93 -17.19
C LEU A 104 5.45 4.75 -17.41
N VAL A 105 5.66 3.93 -16.39
CA VAL A 105 6.51 2.75 -16.48
C VAL A 105 5.79 1.53 -15.93
N GLU A 106 6.00 0.38 -16.55
CA GLU A 106 5.44 -0.87 -16.07
C GLU A 106 6.39 -2.04 -16.31
N ASN A 107 6.28 -3.04 -15.46
CA ASN A 107 6.71 -4.38 -15.83
C ASN A 107 5.48 -5.20 -16.19
N VAL A 108 5.52 -5.86 -17.35
CA VAL A 108 4.59 -6.92 -17.71
C VAL A 108 5.33 -8.23 -17.53
N PRO A 109 4.84 -9.14 -16.67
CA PRO A 109 5.46 -10.44 -16.45
C PRO A 109 5.77 -11.18 -17.76
N TYR A 110 6.88 -11.91 -17.79
CA TYR A 110 7.17 -12.81 -18.90
C TYR A 110 5.99 -13.77 -19.12
N ASP A 111 5.75 -14.08 -20.39
CA ASP A 111 4.66 -14.93 -20.86
C ASP A 111 3.25 -14.42 -20.50
N LEU A 112 3.11 -13.11 -20.24
CA LEU A 112 1.82 -12.42 -20.10
C LEU A 112 1.54 -11.53 -21.33
N PRO A 113 1.21 -12.12 -22.50
CA PRO A 113 1.02 -11.35 -23.72
C PRO A 113 -0.20 -10.43 -23.63
N PHE A 114 0.04 -9.14 -23.90
CA PHE A 114 -1.00 -8.21 -24.34
C PHE A 114 -0.88 -8.00 -25.86
N GLU A 115 -1.91 -7.41 -26.46
CA GLU A 115 -1.86 -7.01 -27.87
C GLU A 115 -0.70 -6.02 -28.12
N ILE A 116 -0.12 -6.06 -29.31
CA ILE A 116 0.99 -5.18 -29.71
C ILE A 116 0.53 -3.72 -29.60
N ASN A 117 1.37 -2.84 -29.04
CA ASN A 117 1.08 -1.42 -28.79
C ASN A 117 -0.08 -1.15 -27.81
N SER A 118 -0.45 -2.12 -26.98
CA SER A 118 -1.51 -1.95 -25.98
C SER A 118 -1.11 -1.06 -24.79
N THR A 119 0.16 -0.65 -24.66
CA THR A 119 0.63 0.15 -23.52
C THR A 119 1.21 1.49 -23.92
N ALA A 120 0.81 2.52 -23.17
CA ALA A 120 1.46 3.83 -23.17
C ALA A 120 2.69 3.85 -22.22
N ALA A 121 2.88 2.83 -21.38
CA ALA A 121 3.95 2.76 -20.40
C ALA A 121 5.24 2.17 -21.00
N LYS A 122 6.39 2.70 -20.57
CA LYS A 122 7.72 2.19 -20.94
C LYS A 122 8.10 0.99 -20.07
N PRO A 123 8.93 0.06 -20.58
CA PRO A 123 9.44 -1.04 -19.77
C PRO A 123 10.21 -0.54 -18.54
N LEU A 124 9.84 -1.04 -17.36
CA LEU A 124 10.42 -0.62 -16.07
C LEU A 124 11.95 -0.75 -16.05
N TYR A 125 12.47 -1.89 -16.49
CA TYR A 125 13.93 -2.14 -16.56
C TYR A 125 14.66 -1.07 -17.38
N GLN A 126 14.13 -0.72 -18.56
CA GLN A 126 14.74 0.30 -19.41
C GLN A 126 14.68 1.69 -18.77
N ALA A 127 13.58 2.00 -18.08
CA ALA A 127 13.43 3.28 -17.40
C ALA A 127 14.39 3.43 -16.21
N TRP A 128 14.58 2.36 -15.43
CA TRP A 128 15.57 2.31 -14.34
C TRP A 128 17.00 2.40 -14.87
N MET A 129 17.36 1.61 -15.88
CA MET A 129 18.68 1.71 -16.52
C MET A 129 18.95 3.14 -17.01
N ARG A 130 17.97 3.77 -17.67
CA ARG A 130 18.10 5.16 -18.12
C ARG A 130 18.32 6.14 -16.97
N LEU A 131 17.66 5.96 -15.82
CA LEU A 131 17.90 6.82 -14.65
C LEU A 131 19.32 6.67 -14.11
N LEU A 132 19.82 5.43 -14.07
CA LEU A 132 21.20 5.16 -13.65
C LEU A 132 22.22 5.69 -14.66
N ASP A 133 21.93 5.62 -15.95
CA ASP A 133 22.81 6.16 -17.00
C ASP A 133 22.84 7.70 -17.03
N LEU A 134 21.79 8.35 -16.51
CA LEU A 134 21.73 9.81 -16.38
C LEU A 134 22.39 10.33 -15.10
N ALA A 135 22.67 9.46 -14.11
CA ALA A 135 23.19 9.88 -12.81
C ALA A 135 24.62 10.42 -12.93
N GLN A 136 24.86 11.59 -12.33
CA GLN A 136 26.17 12.27 -12.37
C GLN A 136 26.76 12.53 -11.00
N GLU A 137 25.94 12.75 -9.97
CA GLU A 137 26.42 13.16 -8.65
C GLU A 137 25.88 12.26 -7.54
N LYS A 138 24.56 12.11 -7.44
CA LYS A 138 23.92 11.48 -6.28
C LYS A 138 22.65 10.72 -6.64
N ILE A 139 22.48 9.54 -6.05
CA ILE A 139 21.24 8.78 -6.11
C ILE A 139 20.76 8.53 -4.68
N HIS A 140 19.50 8.87 -4.40
CA HIS A 140 18.83 8.54 -3.14
C HIS A 140 17.74 7.50 -3.42
N VAL A 141 17.76 6.38 -2.72
CA VAL A 141 16.81 5.27 -2.88
C VAL A 141 16.08 5.04 -1.57
N ALA A 142 14.76 5.24 -1.56
CA ALA A 142 13.89 4.71 -0.52
C ALA A 142 13.32 3.37 -1.02
N SER A 143 13.50 2.32 -0.23
CA SER A 143 13.15 0.95 -0.63
C SER A 143 12.70 0.13 0.57
N TYR A 144 11.85 -0.88 0.33
CA TYR A 144 11.49 -1.82 1.38
C TYR A 144 12.60 -2.82 1.66
N TYR A 145 13.05 -3.52 0.62
CA TYR A 145 14.12 -4.49 0.66
C TYR A 145 14.83 -4.57 -0.71
N TRP A 146 15.99 -5.22 -0.74
CA TRP A 146 16.77 -5.52 -1.95
C TRP A 146 16.93 -7.03 -2.12
N SER A 147 16.75 -7.51 -3.35
CA SER A 147 16.87 -8.91 -3.79
C SER A 147 16.97 -8.94 -5.32
N LEU A 148 17.97 -8.27 -5.88
CA LEU A 148 18.20 -8.06 -7.31
C LEU A 148 18.87 -9.26 -8.00
N THR A 149 19.26 -10.31 -7.28
CA THR A 149 19.87 -11.50 -7.86
C THR A 149 19.03 -12.74 -7.61
N GLY A 150 19.09 -13.71 -8.53
CA GLY A 150 18.45 -15.02 -8.31
C GLY A 150 18.98 -15.73 -7.05
N LYS A 151 20.27 -15.54 -6.76
CA LYS A 151 20.97 -16.15 -5.61
C LYS A 151 20.39 -15.71 -4.26
N ASP A 152 19.89 -14.47 -4.15
CA ASP A 152 19.27 -13.94 -2.92
C ASP A 152 18.12 -14.82 -2.41
N ILE A 153 17.44 -15.51 -3.32
CA ILE A 153 16.35 -16.43 -3.01
C ILE A 153 16.65 -17.88 -3.43
N SER A 154 17.93 -18.20 -3.68
CA SER A 154 18.37 -19.54 -4.10
C SER A 154 17.71 -20.05 -5.39
N VAL A 155 17.41 -19.13 -6.32
CA VAL A 155 16.86 -19.42 -7.64
C VAL A 155 17.92 -19.22 -8.70
N ASN A 156 18.05 -20.17 -9.62
CA ASN A 156 18.89 -20.04 -10.82
C ASN A 156 17.98 -19.98 -12.05
N ASP A 157 17.71 -18.77 -12.53
CA ASP A 157 16.79 -18.52 -13.63
C ASP A 157 17.28 -17.33 -14.47
N SER A 158 17.19 -17.43 -15.80
CA SER A 158 17.68 -16.36 -16.68
C SER A 158 16.88 -15.06 -16.55
N SER A 159 15.66 -15.12 -16.00
CA SER A 159 14.84 -13.93 -15.74
C SER A 159 15.34 -13.05 -14.59
N SER A 160 16.34 -13.48 -13.80
CA SER A 160 17.03 -12.61 -12.82
C SER A 160 18.00 -11.62 -13.47
N LYS A 161 18.37 -11.84 -14.74
CA LYS A 161 19.42 -11.09 -15.44
C LYS A 161 19.22 -9.58 -15.39
N GLN A 162 17.99 -9.11 -15.55
CA GLN A 162 17.68 -7.67 -15.50
C GLN A 162 17.93 -7.06 -14.11
N GLY A 163 17.63 -7.78 -13.02
CA GLY A 163 17.96 -7.33 -11.67
C GLY A 163 19.47 -7.29 -11.45
N GLU A 164 20.19 -8.32 -11.89
CA GLU A 164 21.65 -8.39 -11.78
C GLU A 164 22.34 -7.27 -12.55
N ASP A 165 21.80 -6.88 -13.71
CA ASP A 165 22.32 -5.78 -14.51
C ASP A 165 22.09 -4.42 -13.82
N ILE A 166 20.95 -4.23 -13.16
CA ILE A 166 20.68 -3.04 -12.31
C ILE A 166 21.67 -2.96 -11.15
N LEU A 167 21.87 -4.06 -10.40
CA LEU A 167 22.82 -4.12 -9.29
C LEU A 167 24.24 -3.76 -9.76
N LYS A 168 24.69 -4.36 -10.87
CA LYS A 168 25.99 -4.07 -11.48
C LYS A 168 26.13 -2.62 -11.92
N ARG A 169 25.04 -1.99 -12.38
CA ARG A 169 25.08 -0.57 -12.78
C ARG A 169 25.26 0.33 -11.56
N PHE A 170 24.62 0.04 -10.42
CA PHE A 170 24.91 0.73 -9.16
C PHE A 170 26.38 0.57 -8.73
N GLU A 171 26.95 -0.63 -8.81
CA GLU A 171 28.38 -0.84 -8.51
C GLU A 171 29.30 0.00 -9.41
N ARG A 172 29.00 0.12 -10.71
CA ARG A 172 29.77 0.95 -11.64
C ARG A 172 29.66 2.44 -11.30
N LEU A 173 28.47 2.91 -10.95
CA LEU A 173 28.25 4.30 -10.57
C LEU A 173 29.09 4.70 -9.34
N LEU A 174 29.21 3.80 -8.35
CA LEU A 174 30.10 4.01 -7.21
C LEU A 174 31.56 4.12 -7.63
N ALA A 175 32.02 3.28 -8.57
CA ALA A 175 33.37 3.38 -9.15
C ALA A 175 33.57 4.65 -10.00
N GLU A 176 32.50 5.22 -10.54
CA GLU A 176 32.45 6.50 -11.27
C GLU A 176 32.32 7.72 -10.32
N ASN A 177 32.44 7.52 -8.99
CA ASN A 177 32.30 8.53 -7.94
C ASN A 177 30.90 9.15 -7.79
N VAL A 178 29.85 8.49 -8.27
CA VAL A 178 28.46 8.86 -7.97
C VAL A 178 28.10 8.37 -6.56
N SER A 179 27.62 9.26 -5.70
CA SER A 179 27.24 8.91 -4.33
C SER A 179 25.87 8.21 -4.30
N VAL A 180 25.78 7.03 -3.70
CA VAL A 180 24.51 6.29 -3.57
C VAL A 180 24.10 6.26 -2.10
N TYR A 181 22.88 6.73 -1.81
CA TYR A 181 22.27 6.75 -0.47
C TYR A 181 21.04 5.87 -0.46
N VAL A 182 21.01 4.83 0.38
CA VAL A 182 19.91 3.87 0.45
C VAL A 182 19.27 3.87 1.83
N ALA A 183 18.01 4.24 1.91
CA ALA A 183 17.15 4.00 3.07
C ALA A 183 16.35 2.72 2.83
N ALA A 184 16.60 1.70 3.67
CA ALA A 184 15.94 0.40 3.61
C ALA A 184 15.25 0.07 4.94
N SER A 185 14.22 -0.77 4.92
CA SER A 185 13.41 -1.07 6.11
C SER A 185 14.07 -2.06 7.08
N VAL A 186 13.86 -1.86 8.38
CA VAL A 186 13.84 -2.91 9.40
C VAL A 186 12.47 -2.87 10.10
N PRO A 187 11.72 -3.99 10.15
CA PRO A 187 12.06 -5.31 9.58
C PRO A 187 12.05 -5.32 8.04
N THR A 188 12.71 -6.32 7.45
CA THR A 188 12.83 -6.55 6.00
C THR A 188 12.39 -7.97 5.62
N LEU A 189 11.88 -8.16 4.39
CA LEU A 189 11.58 -9.49 3.85
C LEU A 189 12.80 -10.19 3.25
N ALA A 190 13.83 -9.45 2.82
CA ALA A 190 15.01 -10.03 2.18
C ALA A 190 16.12 -10.32 3.21
N THR A 191 15.85 -11.26 4.12
CA THR A 191 16.78 -11.60 5.22
C THR A 191 18.04 -12.33 4.79
N LYS A 192 18.09 -12.82 3.54
CA LYS A 192 19.21 -13.58 2.98
C LYS A 192 19.95 -12.85 1.85
N SER A 193 19.44 -11.69 1.41
CA SER A 193 20.12 -10.95 0.35
C SER A 193 21.39 -10.31 0.88
N THR A 194 22.40 -10.22 0.03
CA THR A 194 23.68 -9.55 0.30
C THR A 194 23.87 -8.31 -0.56
N ASP A 195 22.83 -7.85 -1.26
CA ASP A 195 22.93 -6.74 -2.22
C ASP A 195 23.36 -5.43 -1.56
N LEU A 196 22.78 -5.12 -0.40
CA LEU A 196 23.09 -3.87 0.31
C LEU A 196 24.48 -3.91 0.92
N GLU A 197 24.88 -5.05 1.47
CA GLU A 197 26.22 -5.29 1.98
C GLU A 197 27.25 -5.13 0.85
N LEU A 198 26.99 -5.72 -0.32
CA LEU A 198 27.83 -5.55 -1.51
C LEU A 198 27.97 -4.07 -1.90
N LEU A 199 26.87 -3.32 -1.96
CA LEU A 199 26.91 -1.90 -2.32
C LEU A 199 27.64 -1.05 -1.27
N GLU A 200 27.46 -1.35 0.02
CA GLU A 200 28.16 -0.69 1.12
C GLU A 200 29.67 -0.94 1.06
N GLU A 201 30.10 -2.18 0.79
CA GLU A 201 31.51 -2.53 0.54
C GLU A 201 32.11 -1.75 -0.64
N LYS A 202 31.29 -1.36 -1.62
CA LYS A 202 31.67 -0.54 -2.78
C LYS A 202 31.57 0.97 -2.53
N GLY A 203 31.18 1.39 -1.32
CA GLY A 203 31.13 2.79 -0.91
C GLY A 203 29.74 3.45 -0.96
N ALA A 204 28.66 2.69 -1.14
CA ALA A 204 27.32 3.22 -0.95
C ALA A 204 27.06 3.53 0.54
N HIS A 205 26.29 4.58 0.80
CA HIS A 205 25.80 4.87 2.14
C HIS A 205 24.46 4.16 2.33
N VAL A 206 24.45 3.11 3.17
CA VAL A 206 23.23 2.36 3.46
C VAL A 206 22.79 2.65 4.89
N LYS A 207 21.51 2.97 5.08
CA LYS A 207 20.86 3.06 6.40
C LYS A 207 19.65 2.13 6.44
N LYS A 208 19.69 1.20 7.39
CA LYS A 208 18.59 0.30 7.73
C LYS A 208 17.73 1.00 8.80
N ILE A 209 16.55 1.48 8.43
CA ILE A 209 15.67 2.32 9.25
C ILE A 209 14.71 1.45 10.05
N ASP A 210 14.78 1.53 11.38
CA ASP A 210 13.98 0.70 12.29
C ASP A 210 12.53 1.17 12.42
N PHE A 211 11.74 1.00 11.37
CA PHE A 211 10.31 1.28 11.37
C PHE A 211 9.53 0.38 12.33
N GLY A 212 10.03 -0.83 12.60
CA GLY A 212 9.49 -1.71 13.62
C GLY A 212 9.50 -1.04 14.99
N HIS A 213 10.62 -0.42 15.37
CA HIS A 213 10.71 0.37 16.60
C HIS A 213 9.97 1.72 16.51
N LEU A 214 10.15 2.46 15.41
CA LEU A 214 9.67 3.84 15.28
C LEU A 214 8.14 3.94 15.20
N THR A 215 7.47 2.92 14.65
CA THR A 215 6.04 2.96 14.32
C THR A 215 5.31 1.63 14.49
N GLY A 216 6.03 0.52 14.65
CA GLY A 216 5.46 -0.83 14.54
C GLY A 216 5.19 -1.30 13.10
N GLY A 217 5.56 -0.49 12.09
CA GLY A 217 5.37 -0.78 10.67
C GLY A 217 6.68 -1.09 9.92
N VAL A 218 6.69 -0.78 8.62
CA VAL A 218 7.87 -0.92 7.74
C VAL A 218 8.06 0.29 6.84
N LEU A 219 9.28 0.50 6.32
CA LEU A 219 9.48 1.43 5.20
C LEU A 219 9.02 0.76 3.90
N HIS A 220 7.82 1.10 3.42
CA HIS A 220 7.26 0.54 2.18
C HIS A 220 7.33 1.50 0.97
N SER A 221 7.89 2.70 1.17
CA SER A 221 8.19 3.66 0.10
C SER A 221 9.18 3.09 -0.91
N LYS A 222 8.96 3.39 -2.20
CA LYS A 222 9.71 2.86 -3.35
C LYS A 222 9.89 3.99 -4.36
N PHE A 223 10.92 4.79 -4.14
CA PHE A 223 11.22 5.90 -5.03
C PHE A 223 12.70 6.19 -5.07
N TRP A 224 13.15 6.73 -6.20
CA TRP A 224 14.52 7.17 -6.39
C TRP A 224 14.54 8.67 -6.65
N ILE A 225 15.58 9.36 -6.19
CA ILE A 225 15.89 10.75 -6.52
C ILE A 225 17.31 10.79 -7.06
N VAL A 226 17.44 11.06 -8.36
CA VAL A 226 18.73 11.15 -9.06
C VAL A 226 19.06 12.62 -9.28
N ASP A 227 20.24 13.04 -8.79
CA ASP A 227 20.83 14.37 -8.92
C ASP A 227 19.89 15.52 -8.50
N MET A 228 18.97 15.25 -7.57
CA MET A 228 17.92 16.21 -7.16
C MET A 228 17.14 16.77 -8.36
N LYS A 229 16.94 15.93 -9.39
CA LYS A 229 16.44 16.34 -10.70
C LYS A 229 15.52 15.31 -11.36
N HIS A 230 15.82 14.02 -11.22
CA HIS A 230 15.01 12.94 -11.77
C HIS A 230 14.41 12.08 -10.66
N ILE A 231 13.23 11.53 -10.90
CA ILE A 231 12.46 10.78 -9.91
C ILE A 231 11.96 9.49 -10.53
N TYR A 232 12.07 8.37 -9.82
CA TYR A 232 11.21 7.19 -10.01
C TYR A 232 10.29 7.06 -8.80
N ILE A 233 9.03 6.67 -8.99
CA ILE A 233 8.10 6.31 -7.93
C ILE A 233 7.12 5.24 -8.44
N GLY A 234 6.87 4.18 -7.68
CA GLY A 234 5.96 3.12 -8.11
C GLY A 234 5.91 1.92 -7.19
N SER A 235 5.29 0.85 -7.66
CA SER A 235 5.06 -0.35 -6.84
C SER A 235 6.24 -1.31 -6.76
N ALA A 236 7.23 -1.21 -7.64
CA ALA A 236 8.35 -2.16 -7.71
C ALA A 236 9.30 -2.07 -6.52
N ASN A 237 9.57 -3.22 -5.90
CA ASN A 237 10.66 -3.38 -4.95
C ASN A 237 12.00 -3.41 -5.70
N MET A 238 13.12 -3.28 -4.98
CA MET A 238 14.46 -3.54 -5.53
C MET A 238 14.68 -5.06 -5.65
N ASP A 239 13.85 -5.71 -6.47
CA ASP A 239 13.72 -7.16 -6.59
C ASP A 239 13.77 -7.54 -8.06
N TRP A 240 14.58 -8.52 -8.43
CA TRP A 240 14.68 -8.94 -9.82
C TRP A 240 13.32 -9.42 -10.38
N ARG A 241 12.47 -9.99 -9.52
CA ARG A 241 11.11 -10.41 -9.90
C ARG A 241 10.25 -9.21 -10.29
N SER A 242 10.44 -8.03 -9.71
CA SER A 242 9.73 -6.82 -10.11
C SER A 242 10.07 -6.37 -11.54
N LEU A 243 11.19 -6.84 -12.12
CA LEU A 243 11.62 -6.48 -13.47
C LEU A 243 11.23 -7.51 -14.54
N SER A 244 10.84 -8.73 -14.15
CA SER A 244 10.56 -9.81 -15.12
C SER A 244 9.34 -10.68 -14.81
N GLN A 245 8.91 -10.77 -13.55
CA GLN A 245 7.91 -11.75 -13.10
C GLN A 245 6.64 -11.11 -12.53
N VAL A 246 6.78 -9.98 -11.84
CA VAL A 246 5.68 -9.30 -11.14
C VAL A 246 5.11 -8.20 -12.03
N LYS A 247 3.79 -8.09 -12.10
CA LYS A 247 3.15 -6.95 -12.77
C LYS A 247 3.28 -5.74 -11.87
N GLU A 248 4.06 -4.76 -12.32
CA GLU A 248 4.37 -3.53 -11.58
C GLU A 248 3.93 -2.31 -12.39
N PHE A 249 3.76 -1.18 -11.71
CA PHE A 249 3.41 0.10 -12.31
C PHE A 249 4.01 1.27 -11.53
N GLY A 250 4.41 2.32 -12.25
CA GLY A 250 4.98 3.53 -11.65
C GLY A 250 5.10 4.67 -12.64
N ALA A 251 5.86 5.68 -12.25
CA ALA A 251 6.19 6.83 -13.06
C ALA A 251 7.67 7.20 -12.93
N VAL A 252 8.21 7.77 -14.00
CA VAL A 252 9.49 8.46 -14.01
C VAL A 252 9.29 9.90 -14.44
N ILE A 253 9.88 10.82 -13.68
CA ILE A 253 9.85 12.25 -13.95
C ILE A 253 11.30 12.71 -14.17
N TYR A 254 11.59 13.26 -15.34
CA TYR A 254 12.91 13.77 -15.69
C TYR A 254 12.92 15.30 -15.68
N ASN A 255 14.09 15.89 -15.36
CA ASN A 255 14.34 17.33 -15.41
C ASN A 255 13.35 18.14 -14.55
N CYS A 256 13.04 17.65 -13.35
CA CYS A 256 12.01 18.20 -12.47
C CYS A 256 12.55 18.46 -11.07
N SER A 257 13.49 19.40 -10.97
CA SER A 257 14.20 19.69 -9.74
C SER A 257 13.30 20.18 -8.61
N CYS A 258 12.22 20.91 -8.89
CA CYS A 258 11.27 21.34 -7.87
C CYS A 258 10.59 20.15 -7.18
N LEU A 259 10.10 19.17 -7.95
CA LEU A 259 9.51 17.96 -7.37
C LEU A 259 10.55 17.05 -6.72
N ALA A 260 11.76 16.97 -7.29
CA ALA A 260 12.82 16.13 -6.72
C ALA A 260 13.27 16.67 -5.35
N LYS A 261 13.41 18.00 -5.21
CA LYS A 261 13.68 18.66 -3.94
C LYS A 261 12.54 18.50 -2.93
N ASP A 262 11.29 18.49 -3.40
CA ASP A 262 10.14 18.25 -2.51
C ASP A 262 10.11 16.80 -2.01
N LEU A 263 10.31 15.82 -2.89
CA LEU A 263 10.35 14.41 -2.52
C LEU A 263 11.55 14.10 -1.61
N TRP A 264 12.67 14.80 -1.79
CA TRP A 264 13.84 14.68 -0.93
C TRP A 264 13.52 15.00 0.53
N LYS A 265 12.61 15.94 0.83
CA LYS A 265 12.17 16.20 2.20
C LYS A 265 11.56 14.95 2.85
N THR A 266 10.79 14.17 2.09
CA THR A 266 10.26 12.88 2.57
C THR A 266 11.40 11.88 2.76
N PHE A 267 12.34 11.77 1.82
CA PHE A 267 13.53 10.93 1.98
C PHE A 267 14.31 11.27 3.26
N SER A 268 14.52 12.56 3.55
CA SER A 268 15.23 13.02 4.75
C SER A 268 14.57 12.58 6.04
N THR A 269 13.22 12.52 6.11
CA THR A 269 12.53 11.99 7.29
C THR A 269 12.87 10.54 7.59
N TYR A 270 13.18 9.74 6.57
CA TYR A 270 13.66 8.37 6.75
C TYR A 270 15.14 8.35 7.08
N TRP A 271 15.93 9.06 6.28
CA TRP A 271 17.39 9.04 6.34
C TRP A 271 17.93 9.51 7.69
N ASP A 272 17.36 10.59 8.24
CA ASP A 272 17.83 11.21 9.46
C ASP A 272 17.39 10.46 10.72
N LEU A 273 16.42 9.54 10.59
CA LEU A 273 16.02 8.59 11.64
C LEU A 273 16.69 7.21 11.51
N GLY A 274 17.66 7.05 10.61
CA GLY A 274 18.40 5.79 10.43
C GLY A 274 19.53 5.56 11.44
N TYR A 275 19.51 6.24 12.59
CA TYR A 275 20.48 6.05 13.67
C TYR A 275 19.89 5.20 14.80
N ALA A 276 20.75 4.53 15.57
CA ALA A 276 20.31 3.73 16.71
C ALA A 276 19.54 4.59 17.74
N ASN A 277 18.43 4.05 18.25
CA ASN A 277 17.54 4.72 19.22
C ASN A 277 16.95 6.06 18.75
N ALA A 278 16.85 6.28 17.44
CA ALA A 278 16.13 7.42 16.90
C ALA A 278 14.67 7.38 17.37
N THR A 279 14.09 8.56 17.58
CA THR A 279 12.67 8.73 17.89
C THR A 279 12.06 9.68 16.87
N VAL A 280 10.78 9.50 16.56
CA VAL A 280 10.07 10.39 15.64
C VAL A 280 9.87 11.74 16.33
N PRO A 281 10.39 12.85 15.79
CA PRO A 281 10.24 14.16 16.41
C PRO A 281 8.80 14.66 16.28
N PHE A 282 8.29 15.27 17.35
CA PHE A 282 6.99 15.91 17.35
C PHE A 282 7.07 17.29 18.05
N PRO A 283 6.85 18.41 17.33
CA PRO A 283 6.71 18.50 15.87
C PRO A 283 8.03 18.23 15.13
N TRP A 284 7.94 17.86 13.85
CA TRP A 284 9.11 17.81 12.97
C TRP A 284 9.74 19.22 12.81
N PRO A 285 11.08 19.33 12.74
CA PRO A 285 11.74 20.60 12.44
C PRO A 285 11.32 21.20 11.09
N LEU A 286 11.36 22.53 10.99
CA LEU A 286 10.80 23.27 9.84
C LEU A 286 11.52 23.00 8.51
N ASN A 287 12.78 22.58 8.52
CA ASN A 287 13.53 22.23 7.31
C ASN A 287 12.94 21.02 6.55
N TYR A 288 12.17 20.16 7.22
CA TYR A 288 11.45 19.05 6.58
C TYR A 288 10.07 19.46 6.03
N SER A 289 9.58 20.66 6.38
CA SER A 289 8.24 21.13 6.00
C SER A 289 8.13 21.44 4.52
N THR A 290 6.93 21.34 3.95
CA THR A 290 6.66 21.72 2.56
C THR A 290 5.44 22.62 2.41
N HIS A 291 5.44 23.43 1.35
CA HIS A 291 4.28 24.21 0.92
C HIS A 291 3.53 23.54 -0.23
N ILE A 292 4.07 22.45 -0.80
CA ILE A 292 3.47 21.71 -1.90
C ILE A 292 2.58 20.61 -1.33
N ASN A 293 1.26 20.73 -1.52
CA ASN A 293 0.26 19.83 -0.94
C ASN A 293 -1.05 19.83 -1.74
N ASN A 294 -2.06 19.11 -1.26
CA ASN A 294 -3.38 19.02 -1.91
C ASN A 294 -4.07 20.37 -2.11
N ARG A 295 -3.92 21.32 -1.17
CA ARG A 295 -4.54 22.65 -1.24
C ARG A 295 -3.76 23.58 -2.17
N ARG A 296 -2.42 23.47 -2.12
CA ARG A 296 -1.48 24.26 -2.91
C ARG A 296 -0.52 23.35 -3.69
N PRO A 297 -1.03 22.63 -4.72
CA PRO A 297 -0.18 21.74 -5.51
C PRO A 297 0.80 22.54 -6.36
N LEU A 298 1.94 21.94 -6.70
CA LEU A 298 2.92 22.56 -7.58
C LEU A 298 2.36 22.60 -9.01
N GLU A 299 2.32 23.79 -9.61
CA GLU A 299 2.07 23.96 -11.04
C GLU A 299 3.40 23.86 -11.81
N VAL A 300 3.48 22.88 -12.71
CA VAL A 300 4.67 22.58 -13.53
C VAL A 300 4.25 21.99 -14.87
N GLU A 301 5.11 22.03 -15.88
CA GLU A 301 4.81 21.39 -17.16
C GLU A 301 5.36 19.96 -17.20
N PHE A 302 4.48 18.99 -17.47
CA PHE A 302 4.87 17.62 -17.81
C PHE A 302 4.64 17.40 -19.30
N ASN A 303 5.71 17.14 -20.04
CA ASN A 303 5.68 17.01 -21.51
C ASN A 303 5.05 18.26 -22.20
N GLY A 304 5.19 19.43 -21.56
CA GLY A 304 4.60 20.71 -21.98
C GLY A 304 3.08 20.81 -21.81
N ILE A 305 2.49 19.98 -20.94
CA ILE A 305 1.12 20.13 -20.46
C ILE A 305 1.17 20.67 -19.02
N LEU A 306 0.48 21.78 -18.78
CA LEU A 306 0.36 22.36 -17.44
C LEU A 306 -0.29 21.34 -16.49
N THR A 307 0.44 21.03 -15.43
CA THR A 307 0.15 19.94 -14.50
C THR A 307 0.23 20.46 -13.07
N LYS A 308 -0.78 20.11 -12.27
CA LYS A 308 -0.75 20.25 -10.82
C LYS A 308 -0.30 18.93 -10.23
N ALA A 309 0.81 18.94 -9.50
CA ALA A 309 1.36 17.74 -8.88
C ALA A 309 1.79 17.98 -7.43
N TYR A 310 1.66 16.96 -6.60
CA TYR A 310 2.20 16.93 -5.24
C TYR A 310 2.42 15.48 -4.80
N PHE A 311 3.23 15.31 -3.75
CA PHE A 311 3.38 14.01 -3.09
C PHE A 311 2.64 13.99 -1.76
N SER A 312 2.00 12.87 -1.48
CA SER A 312 1.47 12.49 -0.17
C SER A 312 2.37 11.46 0.51
N ALA A 313 2.24 11.35 1.82
CA ALA A 313 3.04 10.40 2.60
C ALA A 313 2.23 9.75 3.74
N SER A 314 2.72 8.59 4.16
CA SER A 314 2.32 7.86 5.36
C SER A 314 3.57 7.35 6.09
N PRO A 315 3.47 6.99 7.38
CA PRO A 315 2.32 7.30 8.26
C PRO A 315 2.29 8.80 8.62
N PRO A 316 1.21 9.31 9.22
CA PRO A 316 1.12 10.72 9.64
C PRO A 316 2.26 11.17 10.56
N ALA A 317 2.79 10.26 11.40
CA ALA A 317 3.97 10.52 12.22
C ALA A 317 5.22 10.90 11.40
N PHE A 318 5.29 10.50 10.12
CA PHE A 318 6.36 10.84 9.16
C PHE A 318 5.92 11.92 8.16
N CYS A 319 4.88 12.69 8.49
CA CYS A 319 4.41 13.82 7.69
C CYS A 319 4.76 15.14 8.41
N PRO A 320 5.91 15.76 8.10
CA PRO A 320 6.22 17.10 8.56
C PRO A 320 5.16 18.12 8.12
N LYS A 321 5.16 19.29 8.76
CA LYS A 321 4.20 20.36 8.49
C LYS A 321 4.03 20.61 6.99
N GLY A 322 2.78 20.52 6.55
CA GLY A 322 2.36 20.79 5.18
C GLY A 322 2.45 19.60 4.22
N ARG A 323 3.07 18.47 4.58
CA ARG A 323 2.98 17.24 3.76
C ARG A 323 1.58 16.65 3.88
N THR A 324 0.90 16.44 2.76
CA THR A 324 -0.43 15.82 2.78
C THR A 324 -0.37 14.34 3.19
N HIS A 325 -1.26 13.93 4.09
CA HIS A 325 -1.42 12.52 4.46
C HIS A 325 -1.96 11.69 3.27
N ASP A 326 -1.42 10.49 3.08
CA ASP A 326 -1.75 9.64 1.92
C ASP A 326 -3.21 9.18 1.93
N LEU A 327 -3.71 8.73 3.08
CA LEU A 327 -5.11 8.33 3.26
C LEU A 327 -6.07 9.47 2.90
N TYR A 328 -5.82 10.66 3.41
CA TYR A 328 -6.63 11.84 3.13
C TYR A 328 -6.60 12.17 1.62
N SER A 329 -5.44 12.08 0.97
CA SER A 329 -5.34 12.29 -0.49
C SER A 329 -6.21 11.31 -1.27
N ILE A 330 -6.16 10.02 -0.93
CA ILE A 330 -6.98 9.00 -1.59
C ILE A 330 -8.47 9.28 -1.42
N ILE A 331 -8.91 9.55 -0.18
CA ILE A 331 -10.33 9.83 0.11
C ILE A 331 -10.80 11.10 -0.62
N SER A 332 -9.99 12.17 -0.59
CA SER A 332 -10.29 13.42 -1.28
C SER A 332 -10.37 13.26 -2.80
N ILE A 333 -9.52 12.43 -3.39
CA ILE A 333 -9.59 12.14 -4.83
C ILE A 333 -10.86 11.37 -5.18
N ILE A 334 -11.25 10.39 -4.36
CA ILE A 334 -12.49 9.62 -4.53
C ILE A 334 -13.71 10.53 -4.42
N SER A 335 -13.76 11.40 -3.40
CA SER A 335 -14.90 12.31 -3.18
C SER A 335 -15.04 13.36 -4.29
N GLN A 336 -13.93 13.79 -4.90
CA GLN A 336 -13.95 14.76 -5.99
C GLN A 336 -14.31 14.16 -7.35
N ALA A 337 -14.31 12.84 -7.50
CA ALA A 337 -14.67 12.17 -8.76
C ALA A 337 -16.12 12.46 -9.15
N ARG A 338 -16.39 12.57 -10.45
CA ARG A 338 -17.76 12.82 -10.96
C ARG A 338 -18.25 11.78 -11.94
N LYS A 339 -17.36 11.02 -12.57
CA LYS A 339 -17.75 10.02 -13.58
C LYS A 339 -17.35 8.62 -13.17
N PHE A 340 -16.09 8.43 -12.80
CA PHE A 340 -15.57 7.12 -12.43
C PHE A 340 -14.42 7.20 -11.41
N VAL A 341 -14.23 6.10 -10.69
CA VAL A 341 -13.08 5.80 -9.84
C VAL A 341 -12.63 4.38 -10.18
N TYR A 342 -11.46 4.26 -10.79
CA TYR A 342 -10.85 2.98 -11.16
C TYR A 342 -9.61 2.75 -10.31
N VAL A 343 -9.52 1.59 -9.68
CA VAL A 343 -8.47 1.26 -8.71
C VAL A 343 -7.83 -0.07 -9.07
N SER A 344 -6.50 -0.11 -9.17
CA SER A 344 -5.75 -1.37 -9.24
C SER A 344 -4.84 -1.48 -8.01
N VAL A 345 -5.06 -2.52 -7.22
CA VAL A 345 -4.35 -2.73 -5.95
C VAL A 345 -4.05 -4.22 -5.75
N MET A 346 -2.90 -4.54 -5.16
CA MET A 346 -2.60 -5.93 -4.81
C MET A 346 -3.52 -6.47 -3.72
N GLU A 347 -3.67 -5.73 -2.60
CA GLU A 347 -4.49 -6.13 -1.45
C GLU A 347 -5.48 -5.04 -1.06
N TYR A 348 -6.72 -5.45 -0.73
CA TYR A 348 -7.82 -4.58 -0.28
C TYR A 348 -8.51 -5.15 0.96
N PHE A 349 -8.35 -4.49 2.10
CA PHE A 349 -8.94 -4.88 3.37
C PHE A 349 -9.47 -3.63 4.11
N PRO A 350 -10.79 -3.50 4.30
CA PRO A 350 -11.37 -2.47 5.17
C PRO A 350 -11.22 -2.83 6.66
N THR A 351 -10.03 -3.32 7.04
CA THR A 351 -9.64 -3.74 8.38
C THR A 351 -8.16 -3.49 8.60
N SER A 352 -7.72 -3.61 9.85
CA SER A 352 -6.31 -3.89 10.11
C SER A 352 -5.93 -5.29 9.61
N ARG A 353 -4.66 -5.44 9.23
CA ARG A 353 -4.05 -6.65 8.69
C ARG A 353 -3.04 -7.24 9.66
N PHE A 354 -2.18 -6.38 10.20
CA PHE A 354 -1.02 -6.79 11.00
C PHE A 354 -1.24 -6.54 12.50
N ALA A 355 -2.19 -5.68 12.87
CA ALA A 355 -2.61 -5.51 14.26
C ALA A 355 -3.48 -6.69 14.77
N HIS A 356 -3.28 -7.03 16.05
CA HIS A 356 -4.01 -8.08 16.75
C HIS A 356 -4.56 -7.57 18.10
N PRO A 357 -5.86 -7.69 18.40
CA PRO A 357 -6.91 -8.26 17.54
C PRO A 357 -7.14 -7.42 16.26
N ARG A 358 -7.59 -8.08 15.19
CA ARG A 358 -7.96 -7.38 13.95
C ARG A 358 -9.17 -6.48 14.23
N ARG A 359 -9.17 -5.25 13.68
CA ARG A 359 -10.26 -4.28 13.85
C ARG A 359 -10.78 -3.78 12.51
N TYR A 360 -12.03 -3.34 12.51
CA TYR A 360 -12.67 -2.77 11.33
C TYR A 360 -12.16 -1.36 11.06
N TRP A 361 -11.83 -1.07 9.80
CA TRP A 361 -11.30 0.21 9.37
C TRP A 361 -11.90 0.56 7.99
N PRO A 362 -13.02 1.30 7.96
CA PRO A 362 -13.79 1.45 6.72
C PRO A 362 -13.38 2.64 5.87
N ALA A 363 -12.31 3.37 6.17
CA ALA A 363 -12.07 4.71 5.62
C ALA A 363 -12.20 4.78 4.08
N ILE A 364 -11.43 3.96 3.36
CA ILE A 364 -11.46 3.92 1.88
C ILE A 364 -12.73 3.22 1.36
N ASP A 365 -13.20 2.17 2.04
CA ASP A 365 -14.42 1.44 1.64
C ASP A 365 -15.65 2.36 1.69
N ASN A 366 -15.81 3.14 2.76
CA ASN A 366 -16.83 4.17 2.88
C ASN A 366 -16.72 5.23 1.79
N ALA A 367 -15.51 5.68 1.45
CA ALA A 367 -15.32 6.66 0.37
C ALA A 367 -15.79 6.09 -0.98
N LEU A 368 -15.45 4.85 -1.32
CA LEU A 368 -15.91 4.18 -2.54
C LEU A 368 -17.43 4.00 -2.56
N ARG A 369 -18.03 3.55 -1.46
CA ARG A 369 -19.49 3.39 -1.33
C ARG A 369 -20.20 4.74 -1.47
N ARG A 370 -19.70 5.78 -0.81
CA ARG A 370 -20.24 7.15 -0.88
C ARG A 370 -20.18 7.68 -2.31
N ALA A 371 -19.06 7.51 -3.02
CA ALA A 371 -18.94 7.92 -4.41
C ALA A 371 -20.00 7.25 -5.31
N ALA A 372 -20.22 5.95 -5.13
CA ALA A 372 -21.20 5.20 -5.93
C ALA A 372 -22.66 5.62 -5.64
N PHE A 373 -23.02 5.81 -4.36
CA PHE A 373 -24.41 6.11 -3.96
C PHE A 373 -24.75 7.60 -4.08
N ASN A 374 -23.91 8.46 -3.53
CA ASN A 374 -24.23 9.89 -3.39
C ASN A 374 -23.91 10.65 -4.68
N HIS A 375 -22.90 10.21 -5.43
CA HIS A 375 -22.41 10.92 -6.60
C HIS A 375 -22.60 10.16 -7.92
N ARG A 376 -23.17 8.94 -7.86
CA ARG A 376 -23.42 8.08 -9.04
C ARG A 376 -22.17 7.81 -9.88
N VAL A 377 -21.02 7.87 -9.22
CA VAL A 377 -19.70 7.60 -9.80
C VAL A 377 -19.57 6.10 -10.05
N GLN A 378 -19.09 5.72 -11.24
CA GLN A 378 -18.79 4.32 -11.52
C GLN A 378 -17.52 3.89 -10.79
N VAL A 379 -17.61 2.88 -9.94
CA VAL A 379 -16.46 2.31 -9.25
C VAL A 379 -16.04 1.00 -9.94
N ARG A 380 -14.76 0.87 -10.28
CA ARG A 380 -14.14 -0.39 -10.70
C ARG A 380 -12.92 -0.69 -9.85
N LEU A 381 -12.94 -1.81 -9.14
CA LEU A 381 -11.82 -2.28 -8.34
C LEU A 381 -11.21 -3.54 -8.96
N LEU A 382 -9.94 -3.47 -9.34
CA LEU A 382 -9.16 -4.58 -9.87
C LEU A 382 -8.13 -5.01 -8.81
N ALA A 383 -8.50 -6.00 -8.01
CA ALA A 383 -7.64 -6.54 -6.95
C ALA A 383 -6.78 -7.69 -7.48
N SER A 384 -5.56 -7.89 -6.97
CA SER A 384 -4.77 -9.06 -7.34
C SER A 384 -5.32 -10.34 -6.70
N CYS A 385 -5.31 -11.45 -7.42
CA CYS A 385 -5.39 -12.77 -6.80
C CYS A 385 -4.27 -13.67 -7.32
N TRP A 386 -3.59 -14.32 -6.39
CA TRP A 386 -2.43 -15.17 -6.58
C TRP A 386 -2.40 -16.28 -5.51
N THR A 387 -1.47 -17.23 -5.61
CA THR A 387 -1.36 -18.38 -4.71
C THR A 387 -1.07 -18.02 -3.24
N HIS A 388 -0.63 -16.80 -2.96
CA HIS A 388 -0.34 -16.30 -1.60
C HIS A 388 -1.40 -15.30 -1.09
N SER A 389 -2.51 -15.11 -1.80
CA SER A 389 -3.59 -14.22 -1.34
C SER A 389 -4.16 -14.73 -0.02
N ASP A 390 -4.45 -13.81 0.91
CA ASP A 390 -5.32 -14.13 2.05
C ASP A 390 -6.77 -14.23 1.52
N PRO A 391 -7.41 -15.42 1.59
CA PRO A 391 -8.73 -15.63 1.01
C PRO A 391 -9.82 -14.80 1.68
N ALA A 392 -9.59 -14.27 2.90
CA ALA A 392 -10.51 -13.36 3.56
C ALA A 392 -10.75 -12.06 2.76
N MET A 393 -9.80 -11.66 1.91
CA MET A 393 -9.97 -10.51 1.00
C MET A 393 -11.23 -10.64 0.15
N LEU A 394 -11.53 -11.85 -0.32
CA LEU A 394 -12.66 -12.10 -1.21
C LEU A 394 -14.00 -11.74 -0.57
N ASN A 395 -14.12 -11.84 0.76
CA ASN A 395 -15.35 -11.46 1.47
C ASN A 395 -15.61 -9.96 1.38
N TYR A 396 -14.56 -9.14 1.53
CA TYR A 396 -14.67 -7.68 1.41
C TYR A 396 -14.94 -7.25 -0.03
N LEU A 397 -14.24 -7.87 -1.00
CA LEU A 397 -14.48 -7.62 -2.42
C LEU A 397 -15.92 -7.96 -2.85
N ARG A 398 -16.46 -9.09 -2.37
CA ARG A 398 -17.86 -9.48 -2.58
C ARG A 398 -18.83 -8.49 -1.93
N SER A 399 -18.55 -8.04 -0.71
CA SER A 399 -19.35 -7.03 0.00
C SER A 399 -19.43 -5.70 -0.75
N LEU A 400 -18.33 -5.26 -1.36
CA LEU A 400 -18.31 -4.06 -2.19
C LEU A 400 -19.10 -4.27 -3.50
N ARG A 401 -18.87 -5.40 -4.19
CA ARG A 401 -19.56 -5.76 -5.43
C ARG A 401 -21.07 -5.91 -5.27
N ALA A 402 -21.53 -6.43 -4.13
CA ALA A 402 -22.96 -6.64 -3.85
C ALA A 402 -23.80 -5.36 -3.90
N LEU A 403 -23.16 -4.18 -3.84
CA LEU A 403 -23.83 -2.89 -3.97
C LEU A 403 -24.24 -2.53 -5.40
N ASN A 404 -23.74 -3.24 -6.41
CA ASN A 404 -24.06 -2.94 -7.80
C ASN A 404 -25.55 -3.13 -8.08
N ASN A 405 -26.22 -2.04 -8.42
CA ASN A 405 -27.64 -2.03 -8.77
C ASN A 405 -27.86 -1.09 -9.96
N PRO A 406 -27.79 -1.61 -11.20
CA PRO A 406 -27.98 -0.82 -12.40
C PRO A 406 -29.36 -0.12 -12.46
N HIS A 407 -30.42 -0.74 -11.92
CA HIS A 407 -31.75 -0.13 -11.86
C HIS A 407 -31.81 1.10 -10.96
N ALA A 408 -30.98 1.13 -9.91
CA ALA A 408 -30.83 2.29 -9.03
C ALA A 408 -29.67 3.21 -9.44
N HIS A 409 -29.10 3.04 -10.64
CA HIS A 409 -27.94 3.77 -11.14
C HIS A 409 -26.70 3.69 -10.23
N ILE A 410 -26.52 2.58 -9.52
CA ILE A 410 -25.33 2.30 -8.69
C ILE A 410 -24.45 1.31 -9.45
N ARG A 411 -23.23 1.73 -9.79
CA ARG A 411 -22.28 0.96 -10.60
C ARG A 411 -21.01 0.69 -9.81
N VAL A 412 -20.88 -0.52 -9.28
CA VAL A 412 -19.72 -0.97 -8.49
C VAL A 412 -19.28 -2.33 -9.01
N ASP A 413 -18.26 -2.37 -9.86
CA ASP A 413 -17.71 -3.61 -10.39
C ASP A 413 -16.40 -3.96 -9.70
N VAL A 414 -16.19 -5.26 -9.48
CA VAL A 414 -14.95 -5.77 -8.89
C VAL A 414 -14.49 -6.97 -9.71
N LYS A 415 -13.20 -6.99 -10.06
CA LYS A 415 -12.54 -8.12 -10.73
C LYS A 415 -11.25 -8.49 -10.00
N LEU A 416 -10.82 -9.72 -10.21
CA LEU A 416 -9.53 -10.24 -9.77
C LEU A 416 -8.58 -10.27 -10.95
N PHE A 417 -7.39 -9.71 -10.81
CA PHE A 417 -6.32 -9.87 -11.78
C PHE A 417 -5.43 -11.04 -11.37
N ILE A 418 -5.32 -12.04 -12.23
CA ILE A 418 -4.54 -13.26 -11.97
C ILE A 418 -3.42 -13.33 -13.01
N VAL A 419 -2.18 -13.33 -12.52
CA VAL A 419 -1.00 -13.59 -13.36
C VAL A 419 -0.80 -15.11 -13.38
N PRO A 420 -0.97 -15.79 -14.53
CA PRO A 420 -0.82 -17.23 -14.59
C PRO A 420 0.61 -17.66 -14.22
N VAL A 421 0.74 -18.76 -13.48
CA VAL A 421 2.04 -19.27 -13.02
C VAL A 421 2.82 -19.93 -14.15
N LEU A 422 2.12 -20.67 -15.02
CA LEU A 422 2.71 -21.38 -16.17
C LEU A 422 3.93 -22.23 -15.75
N ASN A 423 5.07 -22.07 -16.44
CA ASN A 423 6.33 -22.76 -16.18
C ASN A 423 7.22 -22.05 -15.11
N HIS A 424 6.74 -21.00 -14.45
CA HIS A 424 7.51 -20.21 -13.47
C HIS A 424 7.31 -20.69 -12.01
N THR A 425 6.99 -21.97 -11.79
CA THR A 425 6.69 -22.52 -10.45
C THR A 425 7.90 -22.54 -9.50
N ASN A 426 9.12 -22.50 -10.05
CA ASN A 426 10.38 -22.40 -9.32
C ASN A 426 10.65 -21.00 -8.75
N ILE A 427 9.89 -19.98 -9.15
CA ILE A 427 10.10 -18.58 -8.74
C ILE A 427 9.05 -18.19 -7.69
N PRO A 428 9.37 -18.23 -6.38
CA PRO A 428 8.41 -17.91 -5.34
C PRO A 428 8.05 -16.43 -5.39
N TYR A 429 6.79 -16.13 -5.06
CA TYR A 429 6.24 -14.77 -5.02
C TYR A 429 6.40 -13.95 -6.31
N GLY A 430 6.64 -14.59 -7.46
CA GLY A 430 6.88 -13.89 -8.73
C GLY A 430 5.61 -13.52 -9.50
N ARG A 431 4.53 -14.30 -9.40
CA ARG A 431 3.38 -14.22 -10.33
C ARG A 431 2.19 -13.50 -9.68
N VAL A 432 2.27 -12.17 -9.63
CA VAL A 432 1.28 -11.32 -8.94
C VAL A 432 1.11 -9.96 -9.62
N ASN A 433 -0.09 -9.37 -9.50
CA ASN A 433 -0.30 -7.97 -9.79
C ASN A 433 -0.01 -7.12 -8.54
N HIS A 434 1.15 -6.47 -8.54
CA HIS A 434 1.64 -5.71 -7.42
C HIS A 434 1.34 -4.21 -7.54
N ASN A 435 0.48 -3.79 -8.45
CA ASN A 435 0.12 -2.37 -8.64
C ASN A 435 -0.51 -1.74 -7.38
N LYS A 436 -0.34 -0.42 -7.24
CA LYS A 436 -1.09 0.45 -6.30
C LYS A 436 -1.37 1.80 -6.95
N TYR A 437 -2.40 1.88 -7.78
CA TYR A 437 -2.79 3.13 -8.43
C TYR A 437 -4.30 3.30 -8.50
N MET A 438 -4.72 4.56 -8.62
CA MET A 438 -6.12 4.94 -8.82
C MET A 438 -6.20 6.04 -9.87
N VAL A 439 -7.26 6.00 -10.67
CA VAL A 439 -7.55 7.03 -11.67
C VAL A 439 -9.02 7.39 -11.66
N THR A 440 -9.30 8.70 -11.73
CA THR A 440 -10.65 9.26 -11.83
C THR A 440 -10.79 10.07 -13.12
N ASP A 441 -11.94 10.71 -13.32
CA ASP A 441 -12.13 11.66 -14.44
C ASP A 441 -11.29 12.95 -14.33
N LYS A 442 -10.53 13.12 -13.23
CA LYS A 442 -9.77 14.35 -12.95
C LYS A 442 -8.33 14.13 -12.54
N VAL A 443 -8.03 13.01 -11.88
CA VAL A 443 -6.76 12.81 -11.17
C VAL A 443 -6.23 11.41 -11.43
N ALA A 444 -4.91 11.31 -11.59
CA ALA A 444 -4.17 10.06 -11.46
C ALA A 444 -3.39 10.05 -10.13
N TYR A 445 -3.49 8.94 -9.40
CA TYR A 445 -2.77 8.64 -8.17
C TYR A 445 -1.89 7.40 -8.41
N ILE A 446 -0.60 7.50 -8.15
CA ILE A 446 0.37 6.40 -8.25
C ILE A 446 1.07 6.29 -6.90
N GLY A 447 0.91 5.16 -6.21
CA GLY A 447 1.42 5.00 -4.85
C GLY A 447 2.21 3.72 -4.61
N THR A 448 2.60 3.54 -3.36
CA THR A 448 3.38 2.38 -2.89
C THR A 448 2.59 1.48 -1.94
N SER A 449 1.46 1.94 -1.43
CA SER A 449 0.72 1.35 -0.32
C SER A 449 -0.47 0.49 -0.77
N ASN A 450 -0.59 -0.72 -0.22
CA ASN A 450 -1.81 -1.52 -0.35
C ASN A 450 -2.94 -0.89 0.47
N TRP A 451 -4.18 -1.31 0.23
CA TRP A 451 -5.35 -0.65 0.81
C TRP A 451 -5.85 -1.41 2.04
N SER A 452 -5.13 -1.25 3.14
CA SER A 452 -5.53 -1.66 4.49
C SER A 452 -5.00 -0.67 5.52
N GLU A 453 -5.55 -0.71 6.74
CA GLU A 453 -5.27 0.31 7.75
C GLU A 453 -3.78 0.56 8.00
N ASP A 454 -3.01 -0.50 8.24
CA ASP A 454 -1.60 -0.43 8.63
C ASP A 454 -0.74 0.35 7.61
N TYR A 455 -1.09 0.27 6.32
CA TYR A 455 -0.40 1.01 5.25
C TYR A 455 -0.54 2.53 5.35
N PHE A 456 -1.48 3.02 6.16
CA PHE A 456 -1.74 4.43 6.34
C PHE A 456 -1.48 4.91 7.76
N THR A 457 -1.36 4.01 8.74
CA THR A 457 -1.21 4.37 10.17
C THR A 457 0.20 4.14 10.71
N ASN A 458 0.88 3.07 10.30
CA ASN A 458 2.22 2.75 10.82
C ASN A 458 3.27 2.45 9.73
N THR A 459 2.85 2.07 8.52
CA THR A 459 3.78 1.74 7.44
C THR A 459 4.08 2.97 6.61
N ALA A 460 5.36 3.21 6.31
CA ALA A 460 5.76 4.32 5.46
C ALA A 460 5.45 4.07 4.00
N GLY A 461 4.81 5.03 3.35
CA GLY A 461 4.45 4.98 1.94
C GLY A 461 4.38 6.37 1.35
N VAL A 462 4.38 6.44 0.01
CA VAL A 462 4.25 7.69 -0.73
C VAL A 462 3.26 7.54 -1.88
N GLY A 463 2.58 8.63 -2.19
CA GLY A 463 1.71 8.78 -3.34
C GLY A 463 2.13 9.97 -4.20
N LEU A 464 2.08 9.82 -5.52
CA LEU A 464 2.18 10.89 -6.50
C LEU A 464 0.78 11.20 -7.03
N ILE A 465 0.35 12.44 -6.85
CA ILE A 465 -0.94 12.93 -7.34
C ILE A 465 -0.69 13.84 -8.53
N ILE A 466 -1.42 13.59 -9.64
CA ILE A 466 -1.28 14.32 -10.90
C ILE A 466 -2.66 14.75 -11.38
N LYS A 467 -2.81 16.06 -11.60
CA LYS A 467 -4.01 16.66 -12.19
C LYS A 467 -3.60 17.52 -13.38
N GLN A 468 -4.11 17.18 -14.56
CA GLN A 468 -3.86 17.94 -15.78
C GLN A 468 -5.14 18.60 -16.28
N ASN A 469 -5.00 19.81 -16.80
CA ASN A 469 -6.09 20.48 -17.47
C ASN A 469 -6.12 20.07 -18.95
N TRP A 470 -7.31 19.77 -19.46
CA TRP A 470 -7.57 19.50 -20.87
C TRP A 470 -7.45 20.78 -21.70
N THR A 471 -6.25 21.32 -21.89
CA THR A 471 -6.09 22.59 -22.61
C THR A 471 -5.03 22.58 -23.71
N ASN A 472 -4.51 21.42 -24.14
CA ASN A 472 -3.55 21.42 -25.24
C ASN A 472 -3.83 20.37 -26.34
N LEU A 473 -4.88 20.63 -27.12
CA LEU A 473 -5.27 19.86 -28.33
C LEU A 473 -4.18 19.87 -29.43
N GLN A 474 -3.18 20.75 -29.35
CA GLN A 474 -2.17 20.92 -30.41
C GLN A 474 -1.13 19.80 -30.44
N ARG A 475 -0.88 19.08 -29.34
CA ARG A 475 0.24 18.12 -29.24
C ARG A 475 -0.12 16.65 -29.45
N ARG A 476 -1.41 16.31 -29.70
CA ARG A 476 -1.92 14.93 -29.84
C ARG A 476 -1.49 13.96 -28.71
N GLN A 477 -1.07 14.49 -27.56
CA GLN A 477 -0.67 13.69 -26.40
C GLN A 477 -1.83 13.64 -25.41
N LEU A 478 -2.23 12.44 -25.02
CA LEU A 478 -3.27 12.25 -24.03
C LEU A 478 -2.79 12.77 -22.66
N PRO A 479 -3.66 13.41 -21.86
CA PRO A 479 -3.37 13.66 -20.47
C PRO A 479 -2.93 12.37 -19.76
N ILE A 480 -2.02 12.47 -18.80
CA ILE A 480 -1.52 11.35 -18.00
C ILE A 480 -2.68 10.59 -17.37
N GLN A 481 -3.69 11.28 -16.85
CA GLN A 481 -4.89 10.65 -16.30
C GLN A 481 -5.59 9.75 -17.34
N GLU A 482 -5.72 10.17 -18.60
CA GLU A 482 -6.27 9.31 -19.66
C GLU A 482 -5.35 8.14 -20.01
N GLN A 483 -4.02 8.35 -20.00
CA GLN A 483 -3.06 7.25 -20.22
C GLN A 483 -3.19 6.17 -19.12
N VAL A 484 -3.31 6.57 -17.85
CA VAL A 484 -3.54 5.64 -16.73
C VAL A 484 -4.90 4.95 -16.84
N LYS A 485 -5.95 5.68 -17.25
CA LYS A 485 -7.28 5.10 -17.51
C LYS A 485 -7.21 4.02 -18.60
N ASN A 486 -6.53 4.30 -19.71
CA ASN A 486 -6.38 3.33 -20.80
C ASN A 486 -5.60 2.09 -20.36
N LEU A 487 -4.56 2.25 -19.54
CA LEU A 487 -3.82 1.13 -18.96
C LEU A 487 -4.71 0.28 -18.03
N PHE A 488 -5.52 0.93 -17.19
CA PHE A 488 -6.51 0.23 -16.36
C PHE A 488 -7.51 -0.54 -17.21
N GLU A 489 -8.07 0.08 -18.26
CA GLU A 489 -9.07 -0.54 -19.12
C GLU A 489 -8.48 -1.70 -19.94
N ARG A 490 -7.22 -1.62 -20.36
CA ARG A 490 -6.49 -2.77 -20.93
C ARG A 490 -6.46 -3.94 -19.97
N ASP A 491 -6.02 -3.71 -18.73
CA ASP A 491 -5.90 -4.76 -17.72
C ASP A 491 -7.28 -5.32 -17.35
N TRP A 492 -8.27 -4.45 -17.16
CA TRP A 492 -9.66 -4.78 -16.82
C TRP A 492 -10.39 -5.63 -17.86
N ASN A 493 -10.12 -5.37 -19.14
CA ASN A 493 -10.74 -6.09 -20.26
C ASN A 493 -9.89 -7.29 -20.74
N SER A 494 -8.71 -7.50 -20.15
CA SER A 494 -7.85 -8.63 -20.49
C SER A 494 -8.45 -9.96 -20.00
N LYS A 495 -8.00 -11.07 -20.59
CA LYS A 495 -8.29 -12.43 -20.12
C LYS A 495 -7.77 -12.74 -18.71
N TYR A 496 -6.92 -11.87 -18.16
CA TYR A 496 -6.34 -12.01 -16.82
C TYR A 496 -7.22 -11.38 -15.74
N ALA A 497 -8.20 -10.56 -16.13
CA ALA A 497 -9.18 -9.97 -15.22
C ALA A 497 -10.45 -10.84 -15.17
N VAL A 498 -10.56 -11.63 -14.11
CA VAL A 498 -11.62 -12.60 -13.86
C VAL A 498 -12.68 -12.01 -12.94
N ASN A 499 -13.96 -12.32 -13.16
CA ASN A 499 -15.02 -11.88 -12.26
C ASN A 499 -14.97 -12.63 -10.92
N LEU A 500 -15.53 -12.05 -9.86
CA LEU A 500 -15.52 -12.67 -8.53
C LEU A 500 -16.29 -13.99 -8.49
N GLU A 501 -17.31 -14.14 -9.33
CA GLU A 501 -18.15 -15.34 -9.43
C GLU A 501 -17.38 -16.52 -10.04
N ASP A 502 -16.39 -16.24 -10.89
CA ASP A 502 -15.62 -17.23 -11.65
C ASP A 502 -14.33 -17.68 -10.94
N VAL A 503 -14.10 -17.19 -9.71
CA VAL A 503 -12.83 -17.41 -8.97
C VAL A 503 -12.57 -18.88 -8.63
N GLN A 504 -13.61 -19.67 -8.40
CA GLN A 504 -13.47 -21.09 -8.01
C GLN A 504 -12.79 -21.94 -9.10
N GLY A 505 -12.86 -21.52 -10.35
CA GLY A 505 -12.19 -22.18 -11.48
C GLY A 505 -10.71 -21.80 -11.63
N GLN A 506 -10.20 -20.87 -10.83
CA GLN A 506 -8.87 -20.30 -11.01
C GLN A 506 -7.83 -21.04 -10.15
N LYS A 507 -6.89 -21.73 -10.81
CA LYS A 507 -5.84 -22.53 -10.16
C LYS A 507 -4.74 -21.68 -9.51
N ASP A 508 -4.47 -20.52 -10.08
CA ASP A 508 -3.38 -19.63 -9.67
C ASP A 508 -3.84 -18.54 -8.69
N CYS A 509 -5.03 -18.70 -8.09
CA CYS A 509 -5.61 -17.78 -7.12
C CYS A 509 -5.95 -18.56 -5.84
N ASN A 510 -5.46 -18.11 -4.69
CA ASN A 510 -5.86 -18.70 -3.41
C ASN A 510 -7.23 -18.15 -2.97
N TRP A 511 -8.28 -18.91 -3.26
CA TRP A 511 -9.67 -18.55 -2.94
C TRP A 511 -10.29 -19.42 -1.85
N GLN A 512 -9.59 -20.45 -1.37
CA GLN A 512 -10.10 -21.39 -0.38
C GLN A 512 -10.10 -20.77 1.02
N GLY A 513 -11.20 -20.09 1.38
CA GLY A 513 -11.53 -19.81 2.78
C GLY A 513 -12.35 -20.98 3.33
N ARG A 514 -11.99 -21.51 4.51
CA ARG A 514 -12.95 -22.28 5.30
C ARG A 514 -14.11 -21.33 5.62
N LEU A 515 -15.26 -21.55 4.99
CA LEU A 515 -16.53 -20.95 5.42
C LEU A 515 -16.91 -21.46 6.81
#